data_AF-A0A962FAU2-F1
#
_entry.id   AF-A0A962FAU2-F1
#
_cell.length_a   1.000
_cell.length_b   1.000
_cell.length_c   1.000
_cell.angle_alpha   90.00
_cell.angle_beta   90.00
_cell.angle_gamma   90.00
#
_symmetry.space_group_name_H-M   'P 1'
#
loop_
_entity.id
_entity.type
_entity.pdbx_description
1 polymer ?
#
loop_
_entity_poly.entity_id
_entity_poly.type
_entity_poly.pdbx_seq_one_letter_code
_entity_poly.pdbx_strand_id
1 'polypeptide(L)'
;MANFVVVGKRFIPCEHIALVEPYEASDNPRLRTSRDFHARVVLVNRDSILIEESAAAFTEANGFRMINIDRVATNPAIHFRVESFLPVEGFTPTKAYASRLLWRDLDGNEQSKLLLSDPETVLAVAVQGALDMAPENTDTAPRSKGRRQRGAPRTLAN
;
A
#
# COMPACT_ATOMS: atom_id res chain seq x y z
N MET A 1 10.20 -13.44 16.88
CA MET A 1 9.76 -12.04 16.65
C MET A 1 8.95 -11.60 17.86
N ALA A 2 8.92 -10.31 18.18
CA ALA A 2 8.08 -9.82 19.27
C ALA A 2 6.60 -10.04 18.90
N ASN A 3 5.79 -10.52 19.86
CA ASN A 3 4.35 -10.75 19.66
C ASN A 3 3.52 -9.46 19.72
N PHE A 4 4.17 -8.29 19.72
CA PHE A 4 3.52 -7.00 19.80
C PHE A 4 4.27 -5.97 18.97
N VAL A 5 3.54 -4.94 18.53
CA VAL A 5 4.07 -3.73 17.91
C VAL A 5 3.94 -2.57 18.90
N VAL A 6 4.94 -1.70 18.94
CA VAL A 6 4.91 -0.49 19.77
C VAL A 6 4.44 0.68 18.93
N VAL A 7 3.31 1.27 19.29
CA VAL A 7 2.76 2.47 18.65
C VAL A 7 2.71 3.61 19.66
N GLY A 8 3.68 4.53 19.55
CA GLY A 8 3.89 5.58 20.55
C GLY A 8 4.26 4.97 21.91
N LYS A 9 3.31 4.99 22.87
CA LYS A 9 3.48 4.39 24.21
C LYS A 9 2.68 3.10 24.39
N ARG A 10 1.98 2.62 23.36
CA ARG A 10 1.10 1.45 23.43
C ARG A 10 1.83 0.22 22.92
N PHE A 11 1.70 -0.88 23.66
CA PHE A 11 2.12 -2.21 23.25
C PHE A 11 0.87 -2.93 22.72
N ILE A 12 0.81 -3.17 21.42
CA ILE A 12 -0.36 -3.72 20.75
C ILE A 12 0.01 -5.13 20.27
N PRO A 13 -0.71 -6.19 20.71
CA PRO A 13 -0.49 -7.52 20.18
C PRO A 13 -0.63 -7.53 18.66
N CYS A 14 0.26 -8.23 17.96
CA CYS A 14 0.28 -8.23 16.50
C CYS A 14 -1.07 -8.69 15.94
N GLU A 15 -1.68 -9.73 16.53
CA GLU A 15 -2.99 -10.26 16.18
C GLU A 15 -4.16 -9.28 16.35
N HIS A 16 -3.95 -8.14 17.03
CA HIS A 16 -4.96 -7.09 17.16
C HIS A 16 -4.90 -6.07 16.03
N ILE A 17 -3.86 -6.10 15.19
CA ILE A 17 -3.71 -5.18 14.07
C ILE A 17 -4.22 -5.84 12.80
N ALA A 18 -5.24 -5.28 12.16
CA ALA A 18 -5.72 -5.76 10.88
C ALA A 18 -4.76 -5.35 9.75
N LEU A 19 -4.62 -4.04 9.55
CA LEU A 19 -3.82 -3.47 8.48
C LEU A 19 -3.31 -2.09 8.86
N VAL A 20 -2.35 -1.57 8.09
CA VAL A 20 -1.91 -0.18 8.16
C VAL A 20 -2.12 0.45 6.80
N GLU A 21 -2.71 1.63 6.77
CA GLU A 21 -3.03 2.34 5.53
C GLU A 21 -2.56 3.80 5.61
N PRO A 22 -2.42 4.49 4.46
CA PRO A 22 -2.03 5.90 4.47
C PRO A 22 -3.09 6.75 5.16
N TYR A 23 -2.63 7.80 5.82
CA TYR A 23 -3.50 8.83 6.38
C TYR A 23 -3.27 10.13 5.62
N GLU A 24 -4.35 10.68 5.06
CA GLU A 24 -4.35 11.99 4.41
C GLU A 24 -5.13 12.97 5.29
N ALA A 25 -4.46 14.02 5.77
CA ALA A 25 -5.10 15.00 6.65
C ALA A 25 -6.27 15.74 5.96
N SER A 26 -6.23 15.87 4.63
CA SER A 26 -7.30 16.46 3.83
C SER A 26 -8.62 15.71 3.94
N ASP A 27 -8.57 14.39 4.21
CA ASP A 27 -9.78 13.58 4.41
C ASP A 27 -10.44 13.85 5.77
N ASN A 28 -9.72 14.50 6.71
CA ASN A 28 -10.18 14.78 8.07
C ASN A 28 -9.89 16.24 8.49
N PRO A 29 -10.50 17.24 7.83
CA PRO A 29 -10.16 18.66 8.02
C PRO A 29 -10.48 19.20 9.42
N ARG A 30 -11.24 18.45 10.23
CA ARG A 30 -11.58 18.82 11.62
C ARG A 30 -10.48 18.46 12.62
N LEU A 31 -9.56 17.56 12.27
CA LEU A 31 -8.48 17.17 13.16
C LEU A 31 -7.42 18.28 13.19
N ARG A 32 -7.31 18.98 14.33
CA ARG A 32 -6.27 19.99 14.56
C ARG A 32 -5.20 19.41 15.46
N THR A 33 -4.07 19.06 14.86
CA THR A 33 -2.91 18.46 15.55
C THR A 33 -1.64 19.10 15.00
N SER A 34 -0.62 19.22 15.85
CA SER A 34 0.74 19.63 15.44
C SER A 34 1.59 18.44 15.01
N ARG A 35 1.09 17.21 15.18
CA ARG A 35 1.78 15.97 14.80
C ARG A 35 1.56 15.68 13.32
N ASP A 36 2.63 15.26 12.65
CA ASP A 36 2.60 14.90 11.24
C ASP A 36 2.31 13.40 11.09
N PHE A 37 1.03 13.06 10.98
CA PHE A 37 0.60 11.67 10.82
C PHE A 37 0.67 11.26 9.35
N HIS A 38 1.25 10.10 9.07
CA HIS A 38 1.41 9.57 7.71
C HIS A 38 0.61 8.29 7.46
N ALA A 39 0.24 7.58 8.52
CA ALA A 39 -0.53 6.36 8.41
C ALA A 39 -1.52 6.16 9.56
N ARG A 40 -2.41 5.20 9.35
CA ARG A 40 -3.42 4.74 10.29
C ARG A 40 -3.28 3.23 10.48
N VAL A 41 -3.00 2.83 11.71
CA VAL A 41 -3.08 1.44 12.15
C VAL A 41 -4.54 1.11 12.42
N VAL A 42 -5.11 0.17 11.67
CA VAL A 42 -6.47 -0.31 11.83
C VAL A 42 -6.44 -1.57 12.68
N LEU A 43 -7.17 -1.57 13.78
CA LEU A 43 -7.26 -2.69 14.69
C LEU A 43 -8.46 -3.57 14.37
N VAL A 44 -8.36 -4.86 14.73
CA VAL A 44 -9.44 -5.84 14.54
C VAL A 44 -10.68 -5.52 15.37
N ASN A 45 -10.56 -4.71 16.43
CA ASN A 45 -11.69 -4.23 17.23
C ASN A 45 -12.36 -2.96 16.65
N ARG A 46 -12.05 -2.61 15.39
CA ARG A 46 -12.53 -1.42 14.65
C ARG A 46 -11.95 -0.08 15.09
N ASP A 47 -11.12 -0.06 16.13
CA ASP A 47 -10.40 1.15 16.48
C ASP A 47 -9.30 1.44 15.44
N SER A 48 -8.84 2.69 15.44
CA SER A 48 -7.69 3.06 14.65
C SER A 48 -6.79 4.05 15.38
N ILE A 49 -5.50 3.99 15.07
CA ILE A 49 -4.47 4.80 15.70
C ILE A 49 -3.66 5.48 14.60
N LEU A 50 -3.56 6.81 14.66
CA LEU A 50 -2.70 7.58 13.77
C LEU A 50 -1.24 7.49 14.22
N ILE A 51 -0.35 7.33 13.25
CA ILE A 51 1.09 7.15 13.45
C ILE A 51 1.88 8.10 12.55
N GLU A 52 3.05 8.54 13.04
CA GLU A 52 3.96 9.44 12.32
C GLU A 52 4.86 8.68 11.33
N GLU A 53 4.90 7.36 11.40
CA GLU A 53 5.60 6.53 10.43
C GLU A 53 4.71 6.25 9.21
N SER A 54 5.32 6.04 8.05
CA SER A 54 4.58 5.62 6.86
C SER A 54 4.17 4.14 6.94
N ALA A 55 3.13 3.75 6.21
CA ALA A 55 2.74 2.34 6.13
C ALA A 55 3.89 1.46 5.60
N ALA A 56 4.75 1.98 4.72
CA ALA A 56 5.92 1.27 4.21
C ALA A 56 6.98 1.04 5.29
N ALA A 57 7.33 2.08 6.05
CA ALA A 57 8.27 1.94 7.17
C ALA A 57 7.75 0.98 8.24
N PHE A 58 6.45 1.08 8.57
CA PHE A 58 5.79 0.13 9.48
C PHE A 58 5.89 -1.30 8.97
N THR A 59 5.72 -1.51 7.66
CA THR A 59 5.76 -2.83 7.03
C THR A 59 7.11 -3.50 7.20
N GLU A 60 8.18 -2.78 6.85
CA GLU A 60 9.55 -3.27 6.93
C GLU A 60 9.92 -3.62 8.38
N ALA A 61 9.56 -2.75 9.34
CA ALA A 61 9.88 -2.95 10.74
C ALA A 61 9.13 -4.13 11.38
N ASN A 62 7.89 -4.39 10.97
CA ASN A 62 6.99 -5.33 11.65
C ASN A 62 6.64 -6.58 10.84
N GLY A 63 7.18 -6.73 9.62
CA GLY A 63 6.96 -7.91 8.78
C GLY A 63 5.55 -8.00 8.19
N PHE A 64 4.89 -6.86 7.95
CA PHE A 64 3.60 -6.83 7.26
C PHE A 64 3.82 -7.04 5.75
N ARG A 65 2.74 -7.18 4.99
CA ARG A 65 2.79 -7.37 3.52
C ARG A 65 2.19 -6.17 2.82
N MET A 66 3.02 -5.44 2.09
CA MET A 66 2.60 -4.23 1.38
C MET A 66 1.91 -4.56 0.06
N ILE A 67 0.72 -4.01 -0.13
CA ILE A 67 0.05 -3.87 -1.43
C ILE A 67 0.39 -2.45 -1.92
N ASN A 68 1.30 -2.36 -2.89
CA ASN A 68 1.99 -1.13 -3.27
C ASN A 68 1.08 -0.09 -3.92
N ILE A 69 0.20 -0.52 -4.83
CA ILE A 69 -0.74 0.38 -5.52
C ILE A 69 -1.63 1.10 -4.51
N ASP A 70 -2.12 0.36 -3.51
CA ASP A 70 -2.99 0.87 -2.45
C ASP A 70 -2.23 1.52 -1.30
N ARG A 71 -0.91 1.27 -1.20
CA ARG A 71 -0.05 1.61 -0.06
C ARG A 71 -0.58 1.06 1.27
N VAL A 72 -1.18 -0.13 1.22
CA VAL A 72 -1.80 -0.81 2.36
C VAL A 72 -0.93 -1.96 2.81
N ALA A 73 -0.53 -1.94 4.07
CA ALA A 73 0.19 -3.02 4.71
C ALA A 73 -0.80 -3.98 5.39
N THR A 74 -0.83 -5.24 4.96
CA THR A 74 -1.70 -6.27 5.53
C THR A 74 -0.93 -7.11 6.55
N ASN A 75 -1.59 -7.48 7.65
CA ASN A 75 -0.97 -8.31 8.68
C ASN A 75 -1.06 -9.80 8.32
N PRO A 76 0.05 -10.54 8.18
CA PRO A 76 0.01 -11.98 7.90
C PRO A 76 -0.65 -12.82 9.00
N ALA A 77 -0.82 -12.30 10.22
CA ALA A 77 -1.52 -12.97 11.31
C ALA A 77 -3.05 -12.95 11.17
N ILE A 78 -3.59 -12.18 10.22
CA ILE A 78 -5.03 -11.98 10.04
C ILE A 78 -5.53 -12.76 8.84
N HIS A 79 -6.66 -13.46 9.02
CA HIS A 79 -7.30 -14.20 7.96
C HIS A 79 -8.10 -13.26 7.05
N PHE A 80 -7.49 -12.89 5.92
CA PHE A 80 -8.14 -12.12 4.89
C PHE A 80 -8.87 -12.98 3.85
N ARG A 81 -9.98 -12.45 3.34
CA ARG A 81 -10.62 -12.87 2.10
C ARG A 81 -10.54 -11.75 1.08
N VAL A 82 -10.61 -12.11 -0.20
CA VAL A 82 -10.57 -11.15 -1.31
C VAL A 82 -11.76 -11.42 -2.22
N GLU A 83 -12.44 -10.34 -2.61
CA GLU A 83 -13.54 -10.35 -3.58
C GLU A 83 -13.24 -9.37 -4.72
N SER A 84 -13.67 -9.69 -5.94
CA SER A 84 -13.75 -8.70 -7.02
C SER A 84 -14.78 -7.64 -6.68
N PHE A 85 -14.49 -6.38 -6.97
CA PHE A 85 -15.44 -5.30 -6.78
C PHE A 85 -16.11 -4.92 -8.10
N LEU A 86 -17.43 -5.04 -8.15
CA LEU A 86 -18.27 -4.50 -9.21
C LEU A 86 -19.13 -3.38 -8.62
N PRO A 87 -19.06 -2.15 -9.13
CA PRO A 87 -19.93 -1.07 -8.68
C PRO A 87 -21.40 -1.47 -8.85
N VAL A 88 -22.18 -1.37 -7.78
CA VAL A 88 -23.63 -1.57 -7.84
C VAL A 88 -24.29 -0.37 -8.53
N GLU A 89 -25.47 -0.59 -9.11
CA GLU A 89 -26.25 0.48 -9.72
C GLU A 89 -26.49 1.62 -8.72
N GLY A 90 -26.19 2.86 -9.13
CA GLY A 90 -26.29 4.05 -8.27
C GLY A 90 -25.08 4.34 -7.38
N PHE A 91 -24.06 3.47 -7.35
CA PHE A 91 -22.78 3.76 -6.67
C PHE A 91 -21.72 4.19 -7.68
N THR A 92 -21.37 5.48 -7.68
CA THR A 92 -20.29 6.05 -8.51
C THR A 92 -19.07 6.33 -7.64
N PRO A 93 -18.16 5.36 -7.47
CA PRO A 93 -16.96 5.58 -6.67
C PRO A 93 -16.07 6.64 -7.32
N THR A 94 -15.41 7.45 -6.50
CA THR A 94 -14.45 8.46 -6.97
C THR A 94 -13.18 7.84 -7.55
N LYS A 95 -12.93 6.56 -7.25
CA LYS A 95 -11.79 5.79 -7.74
C LYS A 95 -12.28 4.50 -8.40
N ALA A 96 -11.52 4.01 -9.37
CA ALA A 96 -11.78 2.74 -10.04
C ALA A 96 -11.33 1.55 -9.16
N TYR A 97 -12.04 1.31 -8.06
CA TYR A 97 -11.79 0.15 -7.21
C TYR A 97 -12.02 -1.14 -8.00
N ALA A 98 -11.11 -2.11 -7.83
CA ALA A 98 -11.14 -3.38 -8.55
C ALA A 98 -11.38 -4.58 -7.61
N SER A 99 -11.06 -4.44 -6.33
CA SER A 99 -11.22 -5.52 -5.35
C SER A 99 -11.64 -5.01 -3.97
N ARG A 100 -12.04 -5.96 -3.13
CA ARG A 100 -12.40 -5.76 -1.73
C ARG A 100 -11.61 -6.75 -0.88
N LEU A 101 -10.88 -6.24 0.11
CA LEU A 101 -10.22 -7.03 1.15
C LEU A 101 -11.18 -7.14 2.35
N LEU A 102 -11.42 -8.35 2.85
CA LEU A 102 -12.37 -8.60 3.95
C LEU A 102 -11.67 -9.34 5.10
N TRP A 103 -12.08 -9.02 6.32
CA TRP A 103 -11.66 -9.72 7.54
C TRP A 103 -12.80 -9.73 8.56
N ARG A 104 -12.66 -10.54 9.62
CA ARG A 104 -13.60 -10.52 10.75
C ARG A 104 -13.04 -9.71 11.90
N ASP A 105 -13.89 -8.90 12.52
CA ASP A 105 -13.57 -8.29 13.81
C ASP A 105 -13.78 -9.27 14.98
N LEU A 106 -13.48 -8.80 16.20
CA LEU A 106 -13.59 -9.58 17.43
C LEU A 106 -15.03 -10.03 17.74
N ASP A 107 -16.04 -9.31 17.25
CA ASP A 107 -17.45 -9.64 17.41
C ASP A 107 -17.94 -10.59 16.29
N GLY A 108 -17.06 -10.99 15.37
CA GLY A 108 -17.36 -11.86 14.25
C GLY A 108 -18.05 -11.16 13.08
N ASN A 109 -18.20 -9.84 13.12
CA ASN A 109 -18.77 -9.08 12.01
C ASN A 109 -17.72 -8.90 10.92
N GLU A 110 -18.21 -8.74 9.69
CA GLU A 110 -17.35 -8.52 8.53
C GLU A 110 -16.93 -7.06 8.43
N GLN A 111 -15.63 -6.85 8.29
CA GLN A 111 -15.02 -5.57 7.94
C GLN A 111 -14.47 -5.68 6.52
N SER A 112 -14.40 -4.54 5.83
CA SER A 112 -13.87 -4.52 4.47
C SER A 112 -13.16 -3.23 4.11
N LYS A 113 -12.28 -3.33 3.11
CA LYS A 113 -11.60 -2.20 2.48
C LYS A 113 -11.63 -2.36 0.97
N LEU A 114 -12.04 -1.31 0.26
CA LEU A 114 -11.95 -1.25 -1.20
C LEU A 114 -10.52 -0.91 -1.62
N LEU A 115 -10.04 -1.62 -2.63
CA LEU A 115 -8.69 -1.52 -3.16
C LEU A 115 -8.72 -1.28 -4.67
N LEU A 116 -7.71 -0.57 -5.16
CA LEU A 116 -7.46 -0.31 -6.58
C LEU A 116 -6.79 -1.50 -7.26
N SER A 117 -6.01 -2.27 -6.51
CA SER A 117 -5.36 -3.48 -7.02
C SER A 117 -6.40 -4.52 -7.45
N ASP A 118 -6.07 -5.26 -8.51
CA ASP A 118 -6.87 -6.41 -8.95
C ASP A 118 -6.90 -7.50 -7.87
N PRO A 119 -7.98 -8.30 -7.81
CA PRO A 119 -8.15 -9.30 -6.75
C PRO A 119 -7.06 -10.37 -6.75
N GLU A 120 -6.46 -10.70 -7.91
CA GLU A 120 -5.38 -11.67 -8.02
C GLU A 120 -4.11 -11.17 -7.32
N THR A 121 -3.72 -9.92 -7.55
CA THR A 121 -2.60 -9.26 -6.87
C THR A 121 -2.83 -9.21 -5.36
N VAL A 122 -4.03 -8.78 -4.93
CA VAL A 122 -4.35 -8.72 -3.50
C VAL A 122 -4.30 -10.11 -2.85
N LEU A 123 -4.82 -11.14 -3.53
CA LEU A 123 -4.78 -12.51 -3.04
C LEU A 123 -3.34 -13.03 -2.92
N ALA A 124 -2.51 -12.80 -3.95
CA ALA A 124 -1.12 -13.21 -3.96
C ALA A 124 -0.34 -12.57 -2.80
N VAL A 125 -0.55 -11.28 -2.56
CA VAL A 125 0.18 -10.53 -1.53
C VAL A 125 -0.41 -10.83 -0.15
N ALA A 126 -1.65 -10.43 0.11
CA ALA A 126 -2.23 -10.44 1.45
C ALA A 126 -2.40 -11.86 2.00
N VAL A 127 -2.81 -12.82 1.17
CA VAL A 127 -3.10 -14.20 1.60
C VAL A 127 -1.89 -15.09 1.39
N GLN A 128 -1.32 -15.13 0.18
CA GLN A 128 -0.27 -16.09 -0.17
C GLN A 128 1.14 -15.64 0.23
N GLY A 129 1.34 -14.35 0.52
CA GLY A 129 2.65 -13.83 0.94
C GLY A 129 3.64 -13.61 -0.20
N ALA A 130 3.15 -13.47 -1.43
CA ALA A 130 3.98 -13.02 -2.55
C ALA A 130 4.48 -11.60 -2.31
N LEU A 131 5.66 -11.29 -2.87
CA LEU A 131 6.13 -9.92 -2.96
C LEU A 131 5.32 -9.21 -4.03
N ASP A 132 4.73 -8.06 -3.67
CA ASP A 132 4.14 -7.18 -4.65
C ASP A 132 5.28 -6.52 -5.44
N MET A 133 5.54 -7.04 -6.64
CA MET A 133 6.38 -6.34 -7.60
C MET A 133 5.50 -5.33 -8.30
N ALA A 134 5.44 -4.11 -7.77
CA ALA A 134 4.79 -3.00 -8.47
C ALA A 134 5.31 -2.97 -9.92
N PRO A 135 4.44 -2.75 -10.92
CA PRO A 135 4.89 -2.68 -12.29
C PRO A 135 5.99 -1.60 -12.39
N GLU A 136 7.17 -2.02 -12.81
CA GLU A 136 8.27 -1.12 -13.12
C GLU A 136 7.73 -0.13 -14.15
N ASN A 137 7.68 1.16 -13.80
CA ASN A 137 7.37 2.22 -14.74
C ASN A 137 8.44 2.17 -15.84
N THR A 138 8.18 1.41 -16.89
CA THR A 138 9.01 1.36 -18.10
C THR A 138 8.70 2.59 -18.95
N ASP A 139 8.88 3.76 -18.36
CA ASP A 139 9.05 5.01 -19.10
C ASP A 139 10.52 5.10 -19.56
N THR A 140 10.97 4.04 -20.22
CA THR A 140 12.28 3.99 -20.85
C THR A 140 12.15 4.66 -22.20
N ALA A 141 12.25 5.99 -22.19
CA ALA A 141 12.43 6.77 -23.41
C ALA A 141 13.49 6.10 -24.31
N PRO A 142 13.23 5.90 -25.61
CA PRO A 142 14.17 5.20 -26.47
C PRO A 142 15.46 6.02 -26.59
N ARG A 143 16.55 5.51 -26.00
CA ARG A 143 17.91 6.01 -26.22
C ARG A 143 18.22 5.90 -27.70
N SER A 144 18.17 7.03 -28.41
CA SER A 144 18.57 7.12 -29.80
C SER A 144 20.04 6.69 -29.92
N LYS A 145 20.28 5.58 -30.61
CA LYS A 145 21.62 5.15 -31.00
C LYS A 145 22.12 6.06 -32.13
N GLY A 146 22.68 7.20 -31.75
CA GLY A 146 23.44 8.10 -32.62
C GLY A 146 24.78 7.50 -33.02
N ARG A 147 24.74 6.77 -34.12
CA ARG A 147 25.81 6.12 -34.90
C ARG A 147 27.09 6.96 -35.05
N ARG A 148 28.22 6.37 -34.65
CA ARG A 148 29.59 6.78 -35.03
C ARG A 148 29.72 6.90 -36.56
N GLN A 149 30.26 8.01 -37.05
CA GLN A 149 31.08 8.03 -38.26
C GLN A 149 32.43 8.68 -37.94
N ARG A 150 33.47 7.83 -37.97
CA ARG A 150 34.88 8.22 -38.15
C ARG A 150 35.14 8.26 -39.65
N GLY A 151 35.82 9.30 -40.14
CA GLY A 151 36.39 9.38 -41.49
C GLY A 151 37.27 10.62 -41.62
N ALA A 152 38.58 10.40 -41.78
CA ALA A 152 39.70 11.36 -41.72
C ALA A 152 39.95 12.12 -43.07
N PRO A 153 41.17 12.61 -43.40
CA PRO A 153 41.90 13.82 -42.98
C PRO A 153 42.41 14.72 -44.16
N ARG A 154 43.16 15.82 -43.84
CA ARG A 154 44.04 16.69 -44.69
C ARG A 154 43.31 17.65 -45.67
N THR A 155 43.72 18.89 -45.94
CA THR A 155 45.07 19.39 -46.34
C THR A 155 45.16 20.94 -46.28
N LEU A 156 46.40 21.43 -46.35
CA LEU A 156 47.00 22.78 -46.38
C LEU A 156 46.36 23.94 -47.20
N ALA A 157 46.71 25.15 -46.74
CA ALA A 157 47.09 26.40 -47.46
C ALA A 157 46.05 27.18 -48.29
N ASN A 158 45.80 28.45 -47.93
CA ASN A 158 46.60 29.62 -48.36
C ASN A 158 46.38 30.79 -47.39
#